data_AF-W0FPZ8-F1
#
_entry.id   AF-W0FPZ8-F1
#
_cell.length_a   1.000
_cell.length_b   1.000
_cell.length_c   1.000
_cell.angle_alpha   90.00
_cell.angle_beta   90.00
_cell.angle_gamma   90.00
#
_symmetry.space_group_name_H-M   'P 1'
#
loop_
_entity.id
_entity.type
_entity.pdbx_description
1 polymer ?
#
loop_
_entity_poly.entity_id
_entity_poly.type
_entity_poly.pdbx_seq_one_letter_code
_entity_poly.pdbx_strand_id
1 'polypeptide(L)'
;MLPKGERKVLIEGHPFEIGFERSGEDHSLQPLGQEEADAEMRAFLAARGMREDQIPDDRKAMIRGMFSNAPFIEGSWMTKHEGRYYLQYACPGTEYNIYADGVYVSDGPLGPFTLAKNNPYSYHPGGFLPGAGHGSTMQDRQGQWWHTSTMRISVNHNFERRVGLWPAGFDTDGELFCNQRYGDWPMATDGDPWRDPAWMLLSVGKAAFASSCAEGHEPVRATEEDARTWWRAATNSRTEWLQVDLGAVYDVHAIQVNFADDGISVPCPVPMTEGQARHIEERDLQTQWRLEGSVDGASWFVIEDKSYARTDLSHDLVLREDGFKARLIRLTNIAVPYAQSPCLSGLRIFGRGHGAKPDTPSFTAARTGALDMAVAIRKQENTLGYNILFGSAPDKLYHSYMVFSAGEKRIGAL
;
A
#
# COMPACT_ATOMS: atom_id res chain seq x y z
N MET A 1 17.70 -6.95 31.25
CA MET A 1 17.53 -5.58 31.79
C MET A 1 16.31 -5.60 32.70
N LEU A 2 16.42 -5.13 33.95
CA LEU A 2 15.25 -4.98 34.85
C LEU A 2 14.67 -3.56 34.70
N PRO A 3 13.34 -3.38 34.69
CA PRO A 3 12.74 -2.04 34.67
C PRO A 3 13.23 -1.19 35.85
N LYS A 4 13.51 0.09 35.61
CA LYS A 4 13.90 1.04 36.67
C LYS A 4 12.71 1.56 37.50
N GLY A 5 11.48 1.25 37.08
CA GLY A 5 10.24 1.69 37.72
C GLY A 5 9.06 0.83 37.28
N GLU A 6 7.86 1.27 37.64
CA GLU A 6 6.63 0.59 37.27
C GLU A 6 6.37 0.65 35.77
N ARG A 7 5.70 -0.39 35.25
CA ARG A 7 5.26 -0.40 33.85
C ARG A 7 4.13 0.62 33.70
N LYS A 8 4.21 1.42 32.64
CA LYS A 8 3.19 2.40 32.28
C LYS A 8 2.73 2.13 30.86
N VAL A 9 1.42 2.17 30.64
CA VAL A 9 0.85 2.12 29.28
C VAL A 9 1.23 3.42 28.57
N LEU A 10 1.82 3.30 27.39
CA LEU A 10 2.17 4.44 26.55
C LEU A 10 1.23 4.59 25.34
N ILE A 11 0.71 3.47 24.83
CA ILE A 11 -0.18 3.38 23.67
C ILE A 11 -1.11 2.21 23.90
N GLU A 12 -2.39 2.41 23.59
CA GLU A 12 -3.43 1.38 23.53
C GLU A 12 -4.47 1.81 22.48
N GLY A 13 -5.32 0.86 22.05
CA GLY A 13 -6.35 1.12 21.04
C GLY A 13 -7.66 1.61 21.66
N HIS A 14 -8.28 2.59 20.99
CA HIS A 14 -9.56 3.23 21.29
C HIS A 14 -10.47 3.24 20.04
N PRO A 15 -10.79 2.08 19.43
CA PRO A 15 -11.51 2.01 18.15
C PRO A 15 -12.98 2.48 18.21
N PHE A 16 -13.52 2.72 19.41
CA PHE A 16 -14.85 3.32 19.59
C PHE A 16 -14.82 4.84 19.48
N GLU A 17 -13.66 5.47 19.74
CA GLU A 17 -13.46 6.92 19.76
C GLU A 17 -12.60 7.42 18.59
N ILE A 18 -11.76 6.55 18.02
CA ILE A 18 -10.77 6.89 17.00
C ILE A 18 -11.07 6.11 15.72
N GLY A 19 -11.54 6.81 14.68
CA GLY A 19 -12.05 6.16 13.47
C GLY A 19 -11.00 5.35 12.72
N PHE A 20 -9.77 5.88 12.61
CA PHE A 20 -8.69 5.22 11.87
C PHE A 20 -8.18 3.93 12.52
N GLU A 21 -8.53 3.65 13.78
CA GLU A 21 -8.21 2.41 14.48
C GLU A 21 -9.24 1.30 14.24
N ARG A 22 -10.33 1.56 13.51
CA ARG A 22 -11.30 0.51 13.17
C ARG A 22 -10.77 -0.39 12.06
N SER A 23 -10.90 -1.71 12.29
CA SER A 23 -10.46 -2.77 11.38
C SER A 23 -11.33 -2.91 10.13
N GLY A 24 -10.89 -3.76 9.20
CA GLY A 24 -11.64 -4.09 7.98
C GLY A 24 -11.34 -3.18 6.80
N GLU A 25 -11.65 -3.65 5.59
CA GLU A 25 -11.53 -2.81 4.38
C GLU A 25 -12.30 -1.50 4.57
N ASP A 26 -11.65 -0.38 4.29
CA ASP A 26 -12.21 0.96 4.49
C ASP A 26 -12.82 1.20 5.89
N HIS A 27 -12.26 0.59 6.94
CA HIS A 27 -12.77 0.68 8.33
C HIS A 27 -14.17 0.08 8.53
N SER A 28 -14.50 -0.99 7.78
CA SER A 28 -15.85 -1.57 7.75
C SER A 28 -16.25 -2.39 8.97
N LEU A 29 -15.30 -2.90 9.75
CA LEU A 29 -15.59 -3.73 10.91
C LEU A 29 -15.69 -2.85 12.16
N GLN A 30 -16.85 -2.88 12.80
CA GLN A 30 -17.03 -2.22 14.08
C GLN A 30 -16.38 -3.04 15.21
N PRO A 31 -15.72 -2.38 16.18
CA PRO A 31 -15.25 -3.06 17.37
C PRO A 31 -16.43 -3.64 18.15
N LEU A 32 -16.26 -4.84 18.69
CA LEU A 32 -17.25 -5.49 19.54
C LEU A 32 -17.03 -5.14 21.01
N GLY A 33 -18.12 -4.99 21.75
CA GLY A 33 -18.05 -4.89 23.20
C GLY A 33 -17.51 -6.19 23.82
N GLN A 34 -17.04 -6.10 25.07
CA GLN A 34 -16.46 -7.25 25.76
C GLN A 34 -17.43 -8.44 25.86
N GLU A 35 -18.71 -8.19 26.15
CA GLU A 35 -19.72 -9.25 26.28
C GLU A 35 -19.99 -9.98 24.95
N GLU A 36 -20.00 -9.24 23.85
CA GLU A 36 -20.19 -9.77 22.49
C GLU A 36 -18.97 -10.61 22.08
N ALA A 37 -17.75 -10.10 22.27
CA ALA A 37 -16.53 -10.83 22.00
C ALA A 37 -16.39 -12.10 22.86
N ASP A 38 -16.84 -12.05 24.12
CA ASP A 38 -16.91 -13.22 25.01
C ASP A 38 -17.93 -14.26 24.53
N ALA A 39 -19.06 -13.82 23.96
CA ALA A 39 -20.05 -14.72 23.38
C ALA A 39 -19.50 -15.47 22.16
N GLU A 40 -18.82 -14.76 21.26
CA GLU A 40 -18.15 -15.34 20.09
C GLU A 40 -17.03 -16.32 20.50
N MET A 41 -16.19 -15.95 21.47
CA MET A 41 -15.18 -16.85 22.03
C MET A 41 -15.80 -18.14 22.57
N ARG A 42 -16.89 -18.05 23.35
CA ARG A 42 -17.57 -19.23 23.90
C ARG A 42 -18.15 -20.11 22.79
N ALA A 43 -18.74 -19.52 21.75
CA ALA A 43 -19.25 -20.26 20.60
C ALA A 43 -18.12 -20.99 19.86
N PHE A 44 -16.98 -20.34 19.65
CA PHE A 44 -15.79 -20.93 19.03
C PHE A 44 -15.21 -22.10 19.85
N LEU A 45 -15.08 -21.93 21.16
CA LEU A 45 -14.59 -23.00 22.05
C LEU A 45 -15.55 -24.20 22.04
N ALA A 46 -16.85 -23.94 22.13
CA ALA A 46 -17.89 -24.98 22.09
C ALA A 46 -17.85 -25.78 20.78
N ALA A 47 -17.67 -25.11 19.64
CA ALA A 47 -17.54 -25.76 18.32
C ALA A 47 -16.31 -26.67 18.22
N ARG A 48 -15.28 -26.44 19.03
CA ARG A 48 -14.08 -27.29 19.13
C ARG A 48 -14.12 -28.30 20.27
N GLY A 49 -15.24 -28.40 20.99
CA GLY A 49 -15.39 -29.27 22.16
C GLY A 49 -14.49 -28.87 23.34
N MET A 50 -14.04 -27.61 23.38
CA MET A 50 -13.21 -27.06 24.46
C MET A 50 -14.08 -26.29 25.45
N ARG A 51 -13.70 -26.33 26.73
CA ARG A 51 -14.32 -25.49 27.76
C ARG A 51 -13.41 -24.35 28.17
N GLU A 52 -14.00 -23.22 28.53
CA GLU A 52 -13.28 -22.00 28.90
C GLU A 52 -12.37 -22.20 30.14
N ASP A 53 -12.78 -23.01 31.12
CA ASP A 53 -11.99 -23.34 32.32
C ASP A 53 -10.67 -24.07 32.01
N GLN A 54 -10.55 -24.66 30.82
CA GLN A 54 -9.36 -25.39 30.37
C GLN A 54 -8.33 -24.49 29.67
N ILE A 55 -8.68 -23.23 29.40
CA ILE A 55 -7.82 -22.29 28.69
C ILE A 55 -7.09 -21.39 29.71
N PRO A 56 -5.75 -21.29 29.65
CA PRO A 56 -4.99 -20.29 30.41
C PRO A 56 -5.48 -18.85 30.15
N ASP A 57 -5.49 -17.98 31.17
CA ASP A 57 -6.09 -16.64 31.06
C ASP A 57 -5.42 -15.74 30.01
N ASP A 58 -4.11 -15.88 29.81
CA ASP A 58 -3.35 -15.21 28.75
C ASP A 58 -3.84 -15.64 27.36
N ARG A 59 -4.11 -16.93 27.18
CA ARG A 59 -4.69 -17.46 25.94
C ARG A 59 -6.14 -17.06 25.76
N LYS A 60 -6.94 -16.98 26.83
CA LYS A 60 -8.32 -16.47 26.74
C LYS A 60 -8.34 -15.03 26.24
N ALA A 61 -7.47 -14.17 26.79
CA ALA A 61 -7.36 -12.79 26.35
C ALA A 61 -7.00 -12.70 24.85
N MET A 62 -6.04 -13.52 24.40
CA MET A 62 -5.67 -13.60 22.99
C MET A 62 -6.84 -14.08 22.11
N ILE A 63 -7.52 -15.16 22.49
CA ILE A 63 -8.65 -15.71 21.73
C ILE A 63 -9.81 -14.71 21.69
N ARG A 64 -10.17 -14.07 22.80
CA ARG A 64 -11.16 -12.98 22.83
C ARG A 64 -10.78 -11.87 21.87
N GLY A 65 -9.50 -11.46 21.86
CA GLY A 65 -8.97 -10.47 20.94
C GLY A 65 -9.28 -10.78 19.48
N MET A 66 -9.18 -12.06 19.08
CA MET A 66 -9.49 -12.51 17.71
C MET A 66 -10.94 -12.24 17.28
N PHE A 67 -11.87 -12.16 18.22
CA PHE A 67 -13.30 -11.93 17.94
C PHE A 67 -13.73 -10.50 18.21
N SER A 68 -12.90 -9.70 18.88
CA SER A 68 -13.25 -8.35 19.30
C SER A 68 -13.29 -7.30 18.17
N ASN A 69 -12.75 -7.63 16.98
CA ASN A 69 -12.43 -6.67 15.92
C ASN A 69 -11.53 -5.49 16.37
N ALA A 70 -10.93 -5.58 17.56
CA ALA A 70 -10.03 -4.55 18.07
C ALA A 70 -8.79 -4.41 17.17
N PRO A 71 -8.21 -3.20 17.09
CA PRO A 71 -7.00 -2.96 16.32
C PRO A 71 -5.84 -3.76 16.89
N PHE A 72 -5.00 -4.27 15.99
CA PHE A 72 -3.65 -4.67 16.32
C PHE A 72 -2.76 -3.44 16.41
N ILE A 73 -2.37 -3.06 17.63
CA ILE A 73 -1.49 -1.92 17.92
C ILE A 73 -0.05 -2.40 17.97
N GLU A 74 0.81 -1.88 17.10
CA GLU A 74 2.21 -2.31 17.00
C GLU A 74 3.15 -1.21 16.47
N GLY A 75 4.37 -1.59 16.06
CA GLY A 75 5.24 -0.71 15.26
C GLY A 75 5.64 0.61 15.93
N SER A 76 5.81 0.62 17.25
CA SER A 76 6.06 1.88 17.97
C SER A 76 7.37 2.55 17.53
N TRP A 77 7.27 3.86 17.26
CA TRP A 77 8.41 4.69 16.85
C TRP A 77 8.35 6.05 17.54
N MET A 78 9.48 6.60 17.97
CA MET A 78 9.53 7.88 18.65
C MET A 78 10.38 8.87 17.86
N THR A 79 9.78 9.98 17.43
CA THR A 79 10.50 11.11 16.84
C THR A 79 10.58 12.24 17.85
N LYS A 80 11.78 12.78 18.08
CA LYS A 80 11.97 14.01 18.87
C LYS A 80 12.19 15.19 17.94
N HIS A 81 11.37 16.22 18.06
CA HIS A 81 11.47 17.44 17.24
C HIS A 81 11.15 18.66 18.12
N GLU A 82 12.01 19.68 18.08
CA GLU A 82 11.86 20.95 18.81
C GLU A 82 11.45 20.80 20.29
N GLY A 83 12.02 19.81 20.98
CA GLY A 83 11.75 19.56 22.40
C GLY A 83 10.51 18.71 22.69
N ARG A 84 9.70 18.41 21.66
CA ARG A 84 8.51 17.55 21.75
C ARG A 84 8.81 16.12 21.30
N TYR A 85 7.99 15.19 21.76
CA TYR A 85 8.08 13.76 21.53
C TYR A 85 6.82 13.26 20.82
N TYR A 86 7.00 12.70 19.61
CA TYR A 86 5.94 12.19 18.74
C TYR A 86 6.02 10.66 18.72
N LEU A 87 5.17 10.04 19.53
CA LEU A 87 5.03 8.60 19.65
C LEU A 87 4.09 8.08 18.58
N GLN A 88 4.67 7.49 17.54
CA GLN A 88 4.00 6.84 16.42
C GLN A 88 3.69 5.38 16.75
N TYR A 89 2.59 4.86 16.23
CA TYR A 89 2.21 3.44 16.31
C TYR A 89 1.37 3.03 15.11
N ALA A 90 1.48 1.77 14.73
CA ALA A 90 0.72 1.19 13.63
C ALA A 90 -0.61 0.61 14.12
N CYS A 91 -1.63 0.72 13.28
CA CYS A 91 -2.96 0.14 13.46
C CYS A 91 -3.70 0.08 12.11
N PRO A 92 -4.83 -0.62 11.97
CA PRO A 92 -5.37 -1.63 12.88
C PRO A 92 -4.93 -3.06 12.53
N GLY A 93 -4.24 -3.25 11.41
CA GLY A 93 -3.76 -4.56 10.96
C GLY A 93 -3.22 -4.45 9.54
N THR A 94 -2.08 -5.09 9.28
CA THR A 94 -1.36 -4.93 8.01
C THR A 94 -2.09 -5.50 6.81
N GLU A 95 -3.07 -6.38 7.03
CA GLU A 95 -3.87 -7.04 6.02
C GLU A 95 -5.00 -6.17 5.47
N TYR A 96 -5.20 -4.95 5.99
CA TYR A 96 -6.25 -4.02 5.56
C TYR A 96 -5.67 -2.88 4.72
N ASN A 97 -6.42 -2.40 3.74
CA ASN A 97 -6.02 -1.25 2.92
C ASN A 97 -5.79 0.03 3.74
N ILE A 98 -6.43 0.11 4.91
CA ILE A 98 -6.39 1.26 5.82
C ILE A 98 -5.31 1.17 6.89
N TYR A 99 -4.35 0.24 6.78
CA TYR A 99 -3.22 0.18 7.71
C TYR A 99 -2.48 1.53 7.75
N ALA A 100 -2.23 2.05 8.94
CA ALA A 100 -1.88 3.45 9.15
C ALA A 100 -1.01 3.61 10.40
N ASP A 101 -0.35 4.76 10.51
CA ASP A 101 0.31 5.17 11.75
C ASP A 101 -0.44 6.31 12.44
N GLY A 102 -0.83 6.10 13.70
CA GLY A 102 -1.34 7.12 14.62
C GLY A 102 -0.20 7.76 15.42
N VAL A 103 -0.46 8.95 15.99
CA VAL A 103 0.54 9.73 16.74
C VAL A 103 -0.03 10.29 18.03
N TYR A 104 0.72 10.10 19.10
CA TYR A 104 0.58 10.84 20.34
C TYR A 104 1.76 11.81 20.55
N VAL A 105 1.52 12.97 21.15
CA VAL A 105 2.51 14.02 21.41
C VAL A 105 2.64 14.30 22.91
N SER A 106 3.86 14.56 23.36
CA SER A 106 4.21 14.88 24.75
C SER A 106 5.43 15.80 24.83
N ASP A 107 5.61 16.50 25.95
CA ASP A 107 6.84 17.25 26.28
C ASP A 107 7.93 16.34 26.90
N GLY A 108 7.57 15.11 27.26
CA GLY A 108 8.47 14.11 27.83
C GLY A 108 8.39 12.75 27.13
N PRO A 109 9.48 11.96 27.11
CA PRO A 109 9.54 10.68 26.41
C PRO A 109 8.65 9.58 27.01
N LEU A 110 8.14 9.78 28.23
CA LEU A 110 7.26 8.84 28.95
C LEU A 110 5.86 9.44 29.25
N GLY A 111 5.50 10.48 28.49
CA GLY A 111 4.23 11.18 28.63
C GLY A 111 4.20 12.23 29.75
N PRO A 112 3.00 12.73 30.11
CA PRO A 112 1.70 12.31 29.58
C PRO A 112 1.56 12.61 28.08
N PHE A 113 0.98 11.66 27.36
CA PHE A 113 0.77 11.74 25.92
C PHE A 113 -0.64 12.24 25.62
N THR A 114 -0.78 13.00 24.53
CA THR A 114 -2.07 13.48 24.01
C THR A 114 -2.15 13.17 22.52
N LEU A 115 -3.32 12.79 22.02
CA LEU A 115 -3.48 12.44 20.60
C LEU A 115 -3.13 13.67 19.73
N ALA A 116 -2.29 13.48 18.70
CA ALA A 116 -1.98 14.55 17.76
C ALA A 116 -3.24 14.99 17.00
N LYS A 117 -3.29 16.26 16.58
CA LYS A 117 -4.46 16.75 15.84
C LYS A 117 -4.48 16.24 14.40
N ASN A 118 -3.31 16.08 13.79
CA ASN A 118 -3.18 15.40 12.52
C ASN A 118 -3.05 13.89 12.73
N ASN A 119 -4.15 13.18 12.58
CA ASN A 119 -4.20 11.74 12.66
C ASN A 119 -5.26 11.17 11.70
N PRO A 120 -5.01 10.00 11.08
CA PRO A 120 -3.74 9.26 11.09
C PRO A 120 -2.61 10.02 10.38
N TYR A 121 -1.39 9.95 10.90
CA TYR A 121 -0.23 10.67 10.37
C TYR A 121 0.22 10.11 9.01
N SER A 122 0.27 8.77 8.90
CA SER A 122 0.56 8.04 7.66
C SER A 122 -0.67 7.20 7.30
N TYR A 123 -1.26 7.48 6.15
CA TYR A 123 -2.53 6.91 5.71
C TYR A 123 -2.66 6.92 4.18
N HIS A 124 -2.65 5.72 3.58
CA HIS A 124 -2.73 5.53 2.15
C HIS A 124 -3.76 4.44 1.79
N PRO A 125 -5.07 4.73 1.87
CA PRO A 125 -6.12 3.71 1.81
C PRO A 125 -6.46 3.19 0.41
N GLY A 126 -5.97 3.85 -0.64
CA GLY A 126 -6.23 3.49 -2.03
C GLY A 126 -5.06 3.88 -2.92
N GLY A 127 -5.03 3.31 -4.12
CA GLY A 127 -3.83 3.31 -4.96
C GLY A 127 -3.44 1.87 -5.32
N PHE A 128 -2.27 1.72 -5.94
CA PHE A 128 -1.74 0.42 -6.36
C PHE A 128 -1.37 -0.46 -5.17
N LEU A 129 -0.78 0.14 -4.13
CA LEU A 129 -0.31 -0.55 -2.93
C LEU A 129 -0.87 0.17 -1.69
N PRO A 130 -2.10 -0.12 -1.26
CA PRO A 130 -2.69 0.56 -0.12
C PRO A 130 -2.02 0.14 1.20
N GLY A 131 -2.31 0.88 2.27
CA GLY A 131 -1.73 0.70 3.60
C GLY A 131 -0.37 1.40 3.72
N ALA A 132 -0.15 2.05 4.86
CA ALA A 132 1.09 2.73 5.19
C ALA A 132 1.28 2.80 6.71
N GLY A 133 1.24 1.63 7.35
CA GLY A 133 1.49 1.47 8.79
C GLY A 133 2.76 0.68 9.10
N HIS A 134 3.25 0.79 10.33
CA HIS A 134 4.45 0.15 10.86
C HIS A 134 5.70 0.57 10.13
N GLY A 135 6.23 1.70 10.60
CA GLY A 135 7.30 2.40 9.94
C GLY A 135 8.26 3.11 10.88
N SER A 136 9.02 4.01 10.27
CA SER A 136 9.90 4.92 10.98
C SER A 136 9.96 6.26 10.26
N THR A 137 9.91 7.33 11.03
CA THR A 137 10.12 8.69 10.53
C THR A 137 11.56 9.11 10.80
N MET A 138 12.27 9.53 9.76
CA MET A 138 13.68 9.88 9.82
C MET A 138 13.99 11.18 9.09
N GLN A 139 15.06 11.82 9.51
CA GLN A 139 15.64 12.95 8.81
C GLN A 139 16.85 12.46 8.00
N ASP A 140 16.93 12.85 6.72
CA ASP A 140 18.09 12.53 5.89
C ASP A 140 19.28 13.47 6.16
N ARG A 141 20.36 13.28 5.38
CA ARG A 141 21.59 14.09 5.51
C ARG A 141 21.42 15.55 5.07
N GLN A 142 20.36 15.86 4.34
CA GLN A 142 20.05 17.21 3.84
C GLN A 142 19.04 17.92 4.76
N GLY A 143 18.58 17.25 5.81
CA GLY A 143 17.62 17.79 6.76
C GLY A 143 16.16 17.57 6.35
N GLN A 144 15.90 16.88 5.24
CA GLN A 144 14.54 16.57 4.79
C GLN A 144 13.99 15.40 5.61
N TRP A 145 12.69 15.45 5.91
CA TRP A 145 12.01 14.42 6.66
C TRP A 145 11.34 13.42 5.74
N TRP A 146 11.42 12.16 6.12
CA TRP A 146 10.89 11.03 5.37
C TRP A 146 10.19 10.06 6.29
N HIS A 147 9.13 9.44 5.80
CA HIS A 147 8.48 8.34 6.47
C HIS A 147 8.57 7.08 5.60
N THR A 148 9.10 6.01 6.19
CA THR A 148 9.08 4.67 5.58
C THR A 148 8.07 3.82 6.28
N SER A 149 7.21 3.11 5.55
CA SER A 149 6.21 2.23 6.15
C SER A 149 5.91 1.01 5.32
N THR A 150 5.32 -0.02 5.93
CA THR A 150 4.88 -1.19 5.18
C THR A 150 3.54 -0.96 4.47
N MET A 151 3.45 -1.47 3.24
CA MET A 151 2.29 -1.40 2.34
C MET A 151 1.79 -2.80 2.05
N ARG A 152 0.49 -2.94 1.84
CA ARG A 152 -0.22 -4.21 1.74
C ARG A 152 -0.21 -4.77 0.31
N ILE A 153 0.05 -6.08 0.21
CA ILE A 153 -0.45 -6.93 -0.88
C ILE A 153 -1.42 -7.95 -0.28
N SER A 154 -0.98 -8.74 0.70
CA SER A 154 -1.82 -9.64 1.50
C SER A 154 -2.79 -10.53 0.70
N VAL A 155 -2.29 -11.25 -0.31
CA VAL A 155 -3.07 -12.21 -1.10
C VAL A 155 -2.59 -13.64 -0.82
N ASN A 156 -1.30 -13.90 -1.03
CA ASN A 156 -0.71 -15.22 -0.76
C ASN A 156 -0.52 -15.45 0.75
N HIS A 157 -0.33 -14.38 1.52
CA HIS A 157 -0.16 -14.42 2.97
C HIS A 157 -0.46 -13.05 3.59
N ASN A 158 -1.03 -12.98 4.80
CA ASN A 158 -1.41 -11.70 5.43
C ASN A 158 -0.25 -10.67 5.54
N PHE A 159 0.99 -11.14 5.68
CA PHE A 159 2.19 -10.31 5.79
C PHE A 159 2.93 -10.07 4.46
N GLU A 160 2.33 -10.42 3.32
CA GLU A 160 2.85 -10.10 1.98
C GLU A 160 2.79 -8.58 1.75
N ARG A 161 3.96 -7.92 1.80
CA ARG A 161 4.06 -6.47 1.91
C ARG A 161 5.21 -5.90 1.09
N ARG A 162 5.17 -4.59 0.87
CA ARG A 162 6.28 -3.78 0.34
C ARG A 162 6.61 -2.66 1.31
N VAL A 163 7.69 -1.95 1.07
CA VAL A 163 8.08 -0.77 1.85
C VAL A 163 7.91 0.47 0.98
N GLY A 164 7.08 1.40 1.44
CA GLY A 164 6.95 2.73 0.87
C GLY A 164 7.89 3.73 1.54
N LEU A 165 8.17 4.82 0.83
CA LEU A 165 8.96 5.96 1.31
C LEU A 165 8.29 7.23 0.82
N TRP A 166 7.90 8.12 1.75
CA TRP A 166 7.21 9.36 1.42
C TRP A 166 7.81 10.57 2.12
N PRO A 167 7.70 11.77 1.50
CA PRO A 167 8.07 13.01 2.16
C PRO A 167 7.20 13.22 3.41
N ALA A 168 7.86 13.58 4.51
CA ALA A 168 7.23 13.93 5.77
C ALA A 168 7.71 15.29 6.25
N GLY A 169 7.19 15.78 7.36
CA GLY A 169 7.66 17.00 7.98
C GLY A 169 6.81 17.47 9.14
N PHE A 170 7.10 18.68 9.62
CA PHE A 170 6.35 19.36 10.65
C PHE A 170 5.86 20.69 10.10
N ASP A 171 4.60 21.01 10.32
CA ASP A 171 4.07 22.32 9.96
C ASP A 171 4.46 23.40 10.99
N THR A 172 4.05 24.65 10.76
CA THR A 172 4.38 25.77 11.65
C THR A 172 3.80 25.66 13.06
N ASP A 173 2.81 24.81 13.28
CA ASP A 173 2.23 24.52 14.59
C ASP A 173 2.87 23.28 15.24
N GLY A 174 3.85 22.66 14.57
CA GLY A 174 4.49 21.43 14.99
C GLY A 174 3.64 20.18 14.75
N GLU A 175 2.63 20.21 13.88
CA GLU A 175 1.90 19.00 13.49
C GLU A 175 2.74 18.18 12.52
N LEU A 176 2.94 16.92 12.86
CA LEU A 176 3.66 15.96 12.03
C LEU A 176 2.76 15.53 10.85
N PHE A 177 3.26 15.60 9.61
CA PHE A 177 2.53 15.23 8.39
C PHE A 177 3.34 14.29 7.49
N CYS A 178 2.66 13.46 6.71
CA CYS A 178 3.22 12.61 5.66
C CYS A 178 2.43 12.84 4.36
N ASN A 179 3.10 13.15 3.25
CA ASN A 179 2.41 13.35 1.96
C ASN A 179 2.36 12.05 1.15
N GLN A 180 1.16 11.46 1.08
CA GLN A 180 0.88 10.23 0.33
C GLN A 180 -0.10 10.44 -0.83
N ARG A 181 -0.35 11.69 -1.24
CA ARG A 181 -1.32 12.05 -2.29
C ARG A 181 -1.10 11.26 -3.58
N TYR A 182 0.15 11.09 -3.97
CA TYR A 182 0.58 10.29 -5.13
C TYR A 182 1.57 9.23 -4.68
N GLY A 183 1.24 8.53 -3.58
CA GLY A 183 2.16 7.63 -2.88
C GLY A 183 2.75 6.51 -3.73
N ASP A 184 2.07 6.12 -4.82
CA ASP A 184 2.53 5.09 -5.77
C ASP A 184 3.17 5.66 -7.05
N TRP A 185 3.39 6.97 -7.15
CA TRP A 185 3.97 7.59 -8.34
C TRP A 185 5.49 7.74 -8.21
N PRO A 186 6.23 7.74 -9.34
CA PRO A 186 7.62 8.16 -9.32
C PRO A 186 7.69 9.65 -8.94
N MET A 187 8.36 9.93 -7.83
CA MET A 187 8.57 11.28 -7.29
C MET A 187 10.05 11.61 -7.25
N ALA A 188 10.40 12.85 -7.58
CA ALA A 188 11.73 13.38 -7.34
C ALA A 188 11.96 13.54 -5.82
N THR A 189 13.18 13.27 -5.34
CA THR A 189 13.48 13.22 -3.92
C THR A 189 13.86 14.59 -3.31
N ASP A 190 14.15 15.59 -4.13
CA ASP A 190 14.76 16.87 -3.74
C ASP A 190 13.79 18.05 -3.88
N GLY A 191 13.51 18.84 -2.84
CA GLY A 191 12.60 20.01 -2.94
C GLY A 191 11.29 19.86 -2.15
N ASP A 192 10.22 20.53 -2.59
CA ASP A 192 8.97 20.67 -1.84
C ASP A 192 8.29 19.31 -1.57
N PRO A 193 8.02 18.93 -0.30
CA PRO A 193 7.30 17.70 0.04
C PRO A 193 5.87 17.65 -0.54
N TRP A 194 5.27 18.79 -0.90
CA TRP A 194 3.89 18.90 -1.39
C TRP A 194 3.76 18.99 -2.91
N ARG A 195 4.85 18.84 -3.66
CA ARG A 195 4.82 18.93 -5.13
C ARG A 195 3.93 17.87 -5.77
N ASP A 196 3.37 18.22 -6.93
CA ASP A 196 2.71 17.26 -7.80
C ASP A 196 3.76 16.41 -8.57
N PRO A 197 3.43 15.16 -8.97
CA PRO A 197 4.30 14.35 -9.80
C PRO A 197 4.55 15.00 -11.17
N ALA A 198 5.75 14.83 -11.71
CA ALA A 198 6.10 15.35 -13.04
C ALA A 198 5.39 14.62 -14.19
N TRP A 199 4.90 13.40 -13.91
CA TRP A 199 4.31 12.47 -14.87
C TRP A 199 3.05 11.82 -14.28
N MET A 200 2.07 11.54 -15.13
CA MET A 200 0.83 10.87 -14.74
C MET A 200 0.82 9.41 -15.21
N LEU A 201 0.02 8.57 -14.54
CA LEU A 201 -0.16 7.17 -14.90
C LEU A 201 -1.00 7.07 -16.17
N LEU A 202 -0.40 6.59 -17.25
CA LEU A 202 -1.00 6.46 -18.57
C LEU A 202 -1.67 5.10 -18.79
N SER A 203 -1.24 4.07 -18.05
CA SER A 203 -1.65 2.68 -18.27
C SER A 203 -2.94 2.28 -17.56
N VAL A 204 -3.42 3.03 -16.56
CA VAL A 204 -4.62 2.63 -15.81
C VAL A 204 -5.87 2.60 -16.70
N GLY A 205 -6.59 1.49 -16.64
CA GLY A 205 -7.79 1.23 -17.43
C GLY A 205 -7.54 1.07 -18.94
N LYS A 206 -6.29 0.92 -19.37
CA LYS A 206 -5.95 0.72 -20.79
C LYS A 206 -6.14 -0.73 -21.23
N ALA A 207 -6.25 -0.94 -22.53
CA ALA A 207 -6.34 -2.28 -23.08
C ALA A 207 -5.00 -3.01 -22.94
N ALA A 208 -5.05 -4.27 -22.54
CA ALA A 208 -3.88 -5.14 -22.45
C ALA A 208 -4.13 -6.45 -23.19
N PHE A 209 -3.06 -7.02 -23.74
CA PHE A 209 -3.05 -8.24 -24.53
C PHE A 209 -1.87 -9.11 -24.11
N ALA A 210 -1.99 -10.41 -24.27
CA ALA A 210 -0.90 -11.35 -24.00
C ALA A 210 -0.86 -12.47 -25.03
N SER A 211 0.25 -13.19 -25.07
CA SER A 211 0.39 -14.46 -25.78
C SER A 211 -0.60 -15.52 -25.30
N SER A 212 -0.84 -15.56 -23.99
CA SER A 212 -1.74 -16.50 -23.32
C SER A 212 -2.12 -15.97 -21.94
N CYS A 213 -3.10 -16.60 -21.30
CA CYS A 213 -3.39 -16.37 -19.89
C CYS A 213 -4.01 -17.60 -19.22
N ALA A 214 -3.86 -17.71 -17.91
CA ALA A 214 -4.69 -18.59 -17.10
C ALA A 214 -6.11 -17.99 -16.93
N GLU A 215 -7.11 -18.84 -16.71
CA GLU A 215 -8.49 -18.40 -16.45
C GLU A 215 -8.56 -17.50 -15.21
N GLY A 216 -9.25 -16.37 -15.32
CA GLY A 216 -9.35 -15.40 -14.23
C GLY A 216 -8.09 -14.57 -14.01
N HIS A 217 -7.07 -14.70 -14.85
CA HIS A 217 -5.82 -13.91 -14.82
C HIS A 217 -5.56 -13.21 -16.16
N GLU A 218 -6.61 -12.58 -16.70
CA GLU A 218 -6.59 -11.92 -18.00
C GLU A 218 -5.59 -10.74 -18.03
N PRO A 219 -5.07 -10.37 -19.22
CA PRO A 219 -4.06 -9.31 -19.36
C PRO A 219 -4.45 -7.95 -18.75
N VAL A 220 -5.76 -7.63 -18.75
CA VAL A 220 -6.29 -6.35 -18.24
C VAL A 220 -5.96 -6.10 -16.77
N ARG A 221 -5.74 -7.16 -15.98
CA ARG A 221 -5.36 -7.05 -14.57
C ARG A 221 -4.06 -6.29 -14.35
N ALA A 222 -3.13 -6.36 -15.30
CA ALA A 222 -1.88 -5.60 -15.23
C ALA A 222 -2.06 -4.07 -15.43
N THR A 223 -3.30 -3.61 -15.62
CA THR A 223 -3.65 -2.20 -15.87
C THR A 223 -4.81 -1.70 -14.99
N GLU A 224 -5.26 -2.47 -14.00
CA GLU A 224 -6.38 -2.07 -13.14
C GLU A 224 -5.95 -1.27 -11.89
N GLU A 225 -4.64 -1.10 -11.70
CA GLU A 225 -4.04 -0.37 -10.58
C GLU A 225 -4.37 -0.99 -9.20
N ASP A 226 -4.26 -2.32 -9.13
CA ASP A 226 -4.34 -3.10 -7.90
C ASP A 226 -3.22 -4.14 -7.87
N ALA A 227 -2.29 -4.05 -6.91
CA ALA A 227 -1.18 -5.00 -6.80
C ALA A 227 -1.63 -6.42 -6.37
N ARG A 228 -2.89 -6.57 -5.96
CA ARG A 228 -3.49 -7.81 -5.43
C ARG A 228 -4.11 -8.68 -6.52
N THR A 229 -4.12 -8.20 -7.75
CA THR A 229 -4.57 -8.92 -8.93
C THR A 229 -3.46 -8.89 -9.97
N TRP A 230 -3.43 -9.87 -10.86
CA TRP A 230 -2.35 -9.97 -11.84
C TRP A 230 -2.76 -10.77 -13.07
N TRP A 231 -2.15 -10.39 -14.20
CA TRP A 231 -2.05 -11.29 -15.35
C TRP A 231 -1.15 -12.46 -15.00
N ARG A 232 -1.47 -13.66 -15.49
CA ARG A 232 -0.62 -14.84 -15.40
C ARG A 232 -0.55 -15.53 -16.75
N ALA A 233 0.66 -15.75 -17.26
CA ALA A 233 0.89 -16.53 -18.47
C ALA A 233 0.44 -17.99 -18.30
N ALA A 234 -0.07 -18.63 -19.36
CA ALA A 234 -0.46 -20.03 -19.30
C ALA A 234 0.75 -20.97 -19.12
N THR A 235 1.94 -20.55 -19.57
CA THR A 235 3.19 -21.31 -19.45
C THR A 235 4.30 -20.46 -18.86
N ASN A 236 5.43 -21.11 -18.53
CA ASN A 236 6.69 -20.44 -18.17
C ASN A 236 7.64 -20.27 -19.36
N SER A 237 7.12 -20.37 -20.60
CA SER A 237 7.92 -20.21 -21.81
C SER A 237 8.43 -18.78 -21.95
N ARG A 238 9.66 -18.63 -22.45
CA ARG A 238 10.23 -17.30 -22.78
C ARG A 238 9.54 -16.61 -23.96
N THR A 239 8.67 -17.31 -24.68
CA THR A 239 7.84 -16.75 -25.75
C THR A 239 6.60 -16.04 -25.22
N GLU A 240 6.30 -16.17 -23.92
CA GLU A 240 5.18 -15.46 -23.31
C GLU A 240 5.46 -13.95 -23.26
N TRP A 241 4.42 -13.15 -23.51
CA TRP A 241 4.51 -11.70 -23.53
C TRP A 241 3.22 -11.05 -23.03
N LEU A 242 3.37 -9.83 -22.50
CA LEU A 242 2.28 -8.94 -22.12
C LEU A 242 2.48 -7.59 -22.82
N GLN A 243 1.41 -7.03 -23.38
CA GLN A 243 1.42 -5.76 -24.10
C GLN A 243 0.28 -4.86 -23.61
N VAL A 244 0.56 -3.58 -23.43
CA VAL A 244 -0.43 -2.54 -23.14
C VAL A 244 -0.53 -1.59 -24.33
N ASP A 245 -1.76 -1.30 -24.77
CA ASP A 245 -2.07 -0.24 -25.74
C ASP A 245 -2.61 1.00 -25.01
N LEU A 246 -1.82 2.07 -24.99
CA LEU A 246 -2.20 3.34 -24.38
C LEU A 246 -3.36 4.04 -25.12
N GLY A 247 -3.70 3.59 -26.33
CA GLY A 247 -4.77 4.08 -27.19
C GLY A 247 -4.38 5.30 -28.04
N ALA A 248 -3.28 5.96 -27.70
CA ALA A 248 -2.69 7.08 -28.44
C ALA A 248 -1.18 7.09 -28.21
N VAL A 249 -0.46 7.90 -28.97
CA VAL A 249 0.97 8.14 -28.74
C VAL A 249 1.11 9.11 -27.57
N TYR A 250 1.93 8.74 -26.59
CA TYR A 250 2.24 9.56 -25.41
C TYR A 250 3.73 9.85 -25.34
N ASP A 251 4.07 10.83 -24.50
CA ASP A 251 5.43 11.07 -24.05
C ASP A 251 5.69 10.23 -22.78
N VAL A 252 6.34 9.08 -22.91
CA VAL A 252 6.58 8.14 -21.80
C VAL A 252 7.93 8.46 -21.15
N HIS A 253 7.95 8.51 -19.82
CA HIS A 253 9.13 8.90 -19.03
C HIS A 253 9.54 7.86 -18.00
N ALA A 254 8.62 7.06 -17.51
CA ALA A 254 8.93 5.98 -16.57
C ALA A 254 8.03 4.77 -16.81
N ILE A 255 8.58 3.57 -16.64
CA ILE A 255 7.82 2.32 -16.68
C ILE A 255 8.22 1.49 -15.47
N GLN A 256 7.25 1.17 -14.62
CA GLN A 256 7.44 0.26 -13.50
C GLN A 256 6.85 -1.11 -13.85
N VAL A 257 7.69 -2.14 -13.75
CA VAL A 257 7.31 -3.54 -13.98
C VAL A 257 7.11 -4.20 -12.62
N ASN A 258 5.87 -4.53 -12.30
CA ASN A 258 5.49 -5.17 -11.02
C ASN A 258 5.10 -6.62 -11.26
N PHE A 259 5.97 -7.53 -10.82
CA PHE A 259 5.69 -8.95 -10.80
C PHE A 259 4.85 -9.32 -9.57
N ALA A 260 4.11 -10.42 -9.69
CA ALA A 260 3.32 -11.02 -8.63
C ALA A 260 3.67 -12.51 -8.49
N ASP A 261 3.26 -13.09 -7.36
CA ASP A 261 3.34 -14.52 -7.11
C ASP A 261 1.92 -15.11 -7.14
N ASP A 262 1.74 -16.27 -7.76
CA ASP A 262 0.44 -16.97 -7.84
C ASP A 262 0.55 -18.36 -7.21
N GLY A 263 0.48 -18.43 -5.88
CA GLY A 263 0.48 -19.71 -5.17
C GLY A 263 1.70 -20.58 -5.48
N ILE A 264 2.91 -20.06 -5.22
CA ILE A 264 4.16 -20.77 -5.53
C ILE A 264 4.32 -22.00 -4.62
N SER A 265 4.36 -23.18 -5.24
CA SER A 265 4.67 -24.44 -4.57
C SER A 265 6.02 -24.96 -5.08
N VAL A 266 7.05 -24.78 -4.26
CA VAL A 266 8.41 -25.22 -4.56
C VAL A 266 8.89 -26.19 -3.49
N PRO A 267 9.52 -27.33 -3.86
CA PRO A 267 10.12 -28.21 -2.87
C PRO A 267 11.17 -27.46 -2.06
N CYS A 268 11.09 -27.56 -0.74
CA CYS A 268 12.15 -27.04 0.13
C CYS A 268 13.46 -27.76 -0.24
N PRO A 269 14.52 -27.03 -0.63
CA PRO A 269 15.75 -27.64 -1.13
C PRO A 269 16.51 -28.42 -0.06
N VAL A 270 16.17 -28.22 1.22
CA VAL A 270 16.74 -28.92 2.38
C VAL A 270 15.63 -29.48 3.28
N PRO A 271 15.85 -30.61 3.97
CA PRO A 271 14.93 -31.09 5.00
C PRO A 271 14.79 -30.04 6.10
N MET A 272 13.56 -29.62 6.40
CA MET A 272 13.29 -28.76 7.54
C MET A 272 13.48 -29.57 8.84
N THR A 273 14.21 -29.01 9.80
CA THR A 273 14.31 -29.64 11.13
C THR A 273 13.02 -29.47 11.91
N GLU A 274 12.75 -30.37 12.86
CA GLU A 274 11.58 -30.26 13.74
C GLU A 274 11.57 -28.90 14.47
N GLY A 275 10.47 -28.15 14.34
CA GLY A 275 10.32 -26.79 14.88
C GLY A 275 10.83 -25.65 13.99
N GLN A 276 11.45 -25.94 12.84
CA GLN A 276 11.78 -24.91 11.86
C GLN A 276 10.50 -24.43 11.15
N ALA A 277 10.19 -23.14 11.28
CA ALA A 277 8.98 -22.57 10.68
C ALA A 277 9.20 -22.01 9.26
N ARG A 278 10.46 -21.76 8.85
CA ARG A 278 10.80 -21.18 7.55
C ARG A 278 12.16 -21.65 7.02
N HIS A 279 12.27 -21.71 5.70
CA HIS A 279 13.53 -21.85 4.98
C HIS A 279 13.99 -20.48 4.48
N ILE A 280 15.30 -20.22 4.51
CA ILE A 280 15.92 -19.03 3.93
C ILE A 280 16.51 -19.45 2.60
N GLU A 281 16.00 -18.89 1.51
CA GLU A 281 16.58 -19.08 0.18
C GLU A 281 17.89 -18.29 0.09
N GLU A 282 18.99 -18.98 -0.14
CA GLU A 282 20.34 -18.39 -0.21
C GLU A 282 20.84 -18.25 -1.66
N ARG A 283 20.14 -18.83 -2.64
CA ARG A 283 20.52 -18.72 -4.06
C ARG A 283 20.16 -17.35 -4.61
N ASP A 284 21.02 -16.85 -5.49
CA ASP A 284 20.71 -15.67 -6.31
C ASP A 284 19.64 -16.04 -7.35
N LEU A 285 18.40 -15.73 -7.02
CA LEU A 285 17.28 -15.82 -7.94
C LEU A 285 17.36 -14.70 -8.99
N GLN A 286 16.67 -14.90 -10.11
CA GLN A 286 16.79 -14.01 -11.27
C GLN A 286 15.41 -13.68 -11.80
N THR A 287 15.21 -12.39 -12.06
CA THR A 287 14.06 -11.88 -12.80
C THR A 287 14.58 -11.24 -14.08
N GLN A 288 14.21 -11.83 -15.22
CA GLN A 288 14.67 -11.46 -16.55
C GLN A 288 13.48 -11.11 -17.44
N TRP A 289 13.66 -10.11 -18.29
CA TRP A 289 12.64 -9.65 -19.23
C TRP A 289 13.24 -8.67 -20.23
N ARG A 290 12.52 -8.37 -21.30
CA ARG A 290 12.86 -7.36 -22.29
C ARG A 290 11.65 -6.47 -22.57
N LEU A 291 11.84 -5.16 -22.44
CA LEU A 291 10.82 -4.14 -22.59
C LEU A 291 11.00 -3.41 -23.92
N GLU A 292 9.94 -3.38 -24.71
CA GLU A 292 9.92 -2.80 -26.05
C GLU A 292 8.79 -1.78 -26.18
N GLY A 293 9.01 -0.78 -27.03
CA GLY A 293 8.04 0.24 -27.38
C GLY A 293 7.74 0.26 -28.87
N SER A 294 6.54 0.71 -29.22
CA SER A 294 6.15 0.99 -30.58
C SER A 294 5.15 2.15 -30.67
N VAL A 295 5.23 2.92 -31.75
CA VAL A 295 4.30 4.00 -32.08
C VAL A 295 3.16 3.50 -32.98
N ASP A 296 3.46 2.53 -33.86
CA ASP A 296 2.60 2.09 -34.97
C ASP A 296 2.20 0.61 -34.90
N GLY A 297 2.84 -0.19 -34.03
CA GLY A 297 2.69 -1.65 -33.93
C GLY A 297 3.47 -2.46 -34.96
N ALA A 298 4.08 -1.81 -35.95
CA ALA A 298 4.89 -2.46 -36.98
C ALA A 298 6.39 -2.41 -36.63
N SER A 299 6.86 -1.24 -36.16
CA SER A 299 8.26 -1.00 -35.82
C SER A 299 8.42 -0.98 -34.30
N TRP A 300 9.32 -1.82 -33.80
CA TRP A 300 9.59 -1.96 -32.37
C TRP A 300 11.02 -1.52 -32.05
N PHE A 301 11.16 -0.77 -30.97
CA PHE A 301 12.45 -0.37 -30.42
C PHE A 301 12.60 -0.90 -28.99
N VAL A 302 13.84 -1.18 -28.60
CA VAL A 302 14.15 -1.61 -27.23
C VAL A 302 14.11 -0.40 -26.32
N ILE A 303 13.33 -0.50 -25.25
CA ILE A 303 13.36 0.46 -24.16
C ILE A 303 14.44 0.03 -23.17
N GLU A 304 14.36 -1.21 -22.68
CA GLU A 304 15.29 -1.78 -21.69
C GLU A 304 15.40 -3.30 -21.90
N ASP A 305 16.60 -3.87 -21.74
CA ASP A 305 16.84 -5.30 -21.94
C ASP A 305 17.52 -5.93 -20.72
N LYS A 306 16.73 -6.66 -19.93
CA LYS A 306 17.16 -7.44 -18.76
C LYS A 306 17.09 -8.94 -19.01
N SER A 307 17.14 -9.37 -20.27
CA SER A 307 17.08 -10.79 -20.67
C SER A 307 18.17 -11.68 -20.06
N TYR A 308 19.26 -11.07 -19.61
CA TYR A 308 20.43 -11.72 -19.01
C TYR A 308 20.74 -11.20 -17.60
N ALA A 309 19.79 -10.52 -16.96
CA ALA A 309 19.97 -10.00 -15.61
C ALA A 309 20.23 -11.14 -14.62
N ARG A 310 21.12 -10.85 -13.65
CA ARG A 310 21.46 -11.73 -12.52
C ARG A 310 20.90 -11.21 -11.19
N THR A 311 19.96 -10.29 -11.27
CA THR A 311 19.31 -9.64 -10.12
C THR A 311 17.87 -10.09 -10.02
N ASP A 312 17.32 -10.08 -8.82
CA ASP A 312 15.91 -10.37 -8.56
C ASP A 312 15.12 -9.08 -8.28
N LEU A 313 14.91 -8.28 -9.33
CA LEU A 313 14.14 -7.04 -9.24
C LEU A 313 12.69 -7.28 -9.68
N SER A 314 11.84 -7.60 -8.72
CA SER A 314 10.41 -7.88 -8.94
C SER A 314 9.53 -6.64 -9.13
N HIS A 315 10.05 -5.43 -8.83
CA HIS A 315 9.33 -4.15 -8.92
C HIS A 315 10.19 -3.06 -9.57
N ASP A 316 10.82 -3.40 -10.68
CA ASP A 316 11.85 -2.57 -11.31
C ASP A 316 11.27 -1.31 -11.95
N LEU A 317 12.01 -0.20 -11.87
CA LEU A 317 11.62 1.10 -12.43
C LEU A 317 12.60 1.50 -13.53
N VAL A 318 12.12 1.57 -14.77
CA VAL A 318 12.86 2.06 -15.92
C VAL A 318 12.58 3.53 -16.11
N LEU A 319 13.59 4.37 -15.86
CA LEU A 319 13.51 5.83 -15.98
C LEU A 319 14.11 6.34 -17.30
N ARG A 320 13.43 7.26 -17.98
CA ARG A 320 13.87 7.98 -19.18
C ARG A 320 13.46 9.44 -19.05
N GLU A 321 14.29 10.24 -18.38
CA GLU A 321 13.97 11.64 -18.01
C GLU A 321 13.68 12.56 -19.22
N ASP A 322 14.34 12.31 -20.36
CA ASP A 322 14.09 13.04 -21.61
C ASP A 322 12.80 12.60 -22.32
N GLY A 323 12.22 11.49 -21.90
CA GLY A 323 11.04 10.88 -22.48
C GLY A 323 11.27 10.23 -23.86
N PHE A 324 10.28 9.45 -24.29
CA PHE A 324 10.22 8.90 -25.64
C PHE A 324 8.76 8.73 -26.09
N LYS A 325 8.54 8.68 -27.41
CA LYS A 325 7.19 8.47 -27.96
C LYS A 325 6.85 7.00 -28.05
N ALA A 326 5.72 6.61 -27.44
CA ALA A 326 5.18 5.26 -27.55
C ALA A 326 3.66 5.25 -27.41
N ARG A 327 3.04 4.27 -28.06
CA ARG A 327 1.63 3.91 -27.88
C ARG A 327 1.51 2.50 -27.31
N LEU A 328 2.30 1.56 -27.85
CA LEU A 328 2.33 0.18 -27.42
C LEU A 328 3.59 -0.05 -26.60
N ILE A 329 3.44 -0.69 -25.46
CA ILE A 329 4.54 -1.14 -24.61
C ILE A 329 4.39 -2.64 -24.42
N ARG A 330 5.46 -3.41 -24.66
CA ARG A 330 5.44 -4.87 -24.58
C ARG A 330 6.59 -5.40 -23.74
N LEU A 331 6.27 -6.33 -22.86
CA LEU A 331 7.23 -7.11 -22.07
C LEU A 331 7.34 -8.51 -22.67
N THR A 332 8.56 -8.96 -22.94
CA THR A 332 8.89 -10.24 -23.59
C THR A 332 10.05 -10.93 -22.88
N ASN A 333 10.38 -12.17 -23.31
CA ASN A 333 11.54 -12.93 -22.82
C ASN A 333 11.57 -13.05 -21.29
N ILE A 334 10.39 -13.28 -20.71
CA ILE A 334 10.18 -13.22 -19.27
C ILE A 334 10.65 -14.53 -18.63
N ALA A 335 11.46 -14.43 -17.58
CA ALA A 335 11.78 -15.53 -16.69
C ALA A 335 11.78 -15.02 -15.25
N VAL A 336 11.09 -15.74 -14.38
CA VAL A 336 10.92 -15.40 -12.96
C VAL A 336 11.52 -16.52 -12.09
N PRO A 337 11.76 -16.26 -10.79
CA PRO A 337 12.26 -17.26 -9.87
C PRO A 337 11.50 -18.59 -9.91
N TYR A 338 12.20 -19.68 -9.61
CA TYR A 338 11.66 -21.05 -9.57
C TYR A 338 10.98 -21.54 -10.87
N ALA A 339 11.29 -20.91 -12.01
CA ALA A 339 10.70 -21.24 -13.31
C ALA A 339 9.15 -21.27 -13.27
N GLN A 340 8.54 -20.38 -12.48
CA GLN A 340 7.09 -20.23 -12.44
C GLN A 340 6.57 -19.59 -13.73
N SER A 341 5.27 -19.73 -13.99
CA SER A 341 4.61 -18.92 -15.01
C SER A 341 4.70 -17.45 -14.60
N PRO A 342 5.16 -16.54 -15.49
CA PRO A 342 5.20 -15.13 -15.18
C PRO A 342 3.84 -14.57 -14.77
N CYS A 343 3.83 -13.80 -13.69
CA CYS A 343 2.68 -13.05 -13.24
C CYS A 343 3.04 -11.56 -13.12
N LEU A 344 2.18 -10.67 -13.62
CA LEU A 344 2.37 -9.23 -13.51
C LEU A 344 1.12 -8.56 -12.94
N SER A 345 1.28 -7.94 -11.78
CA SER A 345 0.23 -7.12 -11.16
C SER A 345 0.15 -5.71 -11.75
N GLY A 346 1.23 -5.24 -12.36
CA GLY A 346 1.22 -3.92 -12.98
C GLY A 346 2.31 -3.70 -14.00
N LEU A 347 1.94 -3.38 -15.24
CA LEU A 347 2.83 -2.72 -16.19
C LEU A 347 2.49 -1.21 -16.18
N ARG A 348 3.03 -0.52 -15.18
CA ARG A 348 2.65 0.87 -14.87
C ARG A 348 3.47 1.83 -15.71
N ILE A 349 2.82 2.54 -16.63
CA ILE A 349 3.48 3.41 -17.60
C ILE A 349 3.16 4.85 -17.24
N PHE A 350 4.19 5.67 -16.98
CA PHE A 350 4.07 7.05 -16.56
C PHE A 350 4.61 7.99 -17.63
N GLY A 351 3.91 9.11 -17.83
CA GLY A 351 4.33 10.09 -18.81
C GLY A 351 3.40 11.30 -18.89
N ARG A 352 3.44 11.98 -20.03
CA ARG A 352 2.64 13.17 -20.32
C ARG A 352 1.72 12.90 -21.50
N GLY A 353 0.45 13.24 -21.31
CA GLY A 353 -0.55 13.31 -22.36
C GLY A 353 -0.50 14.63 -23.12
N HIS A 354 -1.27 14.69 -24.21
CA HIS A 354 -1.47 15.89 -25.01
C HIS A 354 -2.74 16.68 -24.62
N GLY A 355 -3.46 16.22 -23.59
CA GLY A 355 -4.70 16.83 -23.10
C GLY A 355 -4.46 18.00 -22.15
N ALA A 356 -5.50 18.79 -21.93
CA ALA A 356 -5.52 19.81 -20.89
C ALA A 356 -5.63 19.16 -19.49
N LYS A 357 -5.23 19.92 -18.45
CA LYS A 357 -5.51 19.54 -17.06
C LYS A 357 -7.03 19.43 -16.87
N PRO A 358 -7.54 18.40 -16.16
CA PRO A 358 -8.96 18.30 -15.86
C PRO A 358 -9.45 19.49 -15.04
N ASP A 359 -10.73 19.83 -15.22
CA ASP A 359 -11.40 20.83 -14.39
C ASP A 359 -11.53 20.37 -12.93
N THR A 360 -11.79 21.31 -12.03
CA THR A 360 -12.08 21.00 -10.62
C THR A 360 -13.32 20.12 -10.52
N PRO A 361 -13.26 18.96 -9.84
CA PRO A 361 -14.40 18.06 -9.74
C PRO A 361 -15.54 18.68 -8.95
N SER A 362 -16.78 18.38 -9.37
CA SER A 362 -17.97 18.64 -8.54
C SER A 362 -18.16 17.49 -7.55
N PHE A 363 -18.20 17.82 -6.25
CA PHE A 363 -18.43 16.84 -5.20
C PHE A 363 -19.26 17.41 -4.04
N THR A 364 -19.79 16.52 -3.20
CA THR A 364 -20.31 16.84 -1.87
C THR A 364 -19.54 16.06 -0.82
N ALA A 365 -19.35 16.64 0.36
CA ALA A 365 -18.74 15.99 1.51
C ALA A 365 -19.54 16.33 2.77
N ALA A 366 -19.95 15.31 3.53
CA ALA A 366 -20.73 15.50 4.74
C ALA A 366 -20.33 14.46 5.80
N ARG A 367 -20.15 14.89 7.05
CA ARG A 367 -20.01 13.97 8.18
C ARG A 367 -21.32 13.19 8.34
N THR A 368 -21.20 11.88 8.40
CA THR A 368 -22.32 10.96 8.67
C THR A 368 -22.34 10.48 10.11
N GLY A 369 -21.25 10.73 10.86
CA GLY A 369 -21.12 10.46 12.27
C GLY A 369 -19.89 11.15 12.86
N ALA A 370 -19.52 10.77 14.09
CA ALA A 370 -18.29 11.27 14.71
C ALA A 370 -17.04 10.82 13.95
N LEU A 371 -17.03 9.55 13.51
CA LEU A 371 -15.88 8.85 12.92
C LEU A 371 -15.94 8.71 11.39
N ASP A 372 -17.04 9.14 10.77
CA ASP A 372 -17.34 8.86 9.36
C ASP A 372 -17.77 10.10 8.59
N MET A 373 -17.29 10.20 7.36
CA MET A 373 -17.74 11.16 6.34
C MET A 373 -18.06 10.43 5.03
N ALA A 374 -19.11 10.89 4.35
CA ALA A 374 -19.43 10.48 2.99
C ALA A 374 -19.00 11.57 2.00
N VAL A 375 -18.30 11.16 0.95
CA VAL A 375 -17.91 12.01 -0.18
C VAL A 375 -18.56 11.46 -1.45
N ALA A 376 -19.29 12.28 -2.19
CA ALA A 376 -19.89 11.90 -3.46
C ALA A 376 -19.31 12.75 -4.59
N ILE A 377 -18.63 12.12 -5.54
CA ILE A 377 -17.97 12.78 -6.66
C ILE A 377 -18.81 12.56 -7.91
N ARG A 378 -19.09 13.64 -8.65
CA ARG A 378 -19.76 13.53 -9.95
C ARG A 378 -18.77 13.13 -11.03
N LYS A 379 -19.20 12.21 -11.89
CA LYS A 379 -18.40 11.80 -13.06
C LYS A 379 -18.16 13.01 -13.96
N GLN A 380 -16.90 13.22 -14.33
CA GLN A 380 -16.47 14.17 -15.34
C GLN A 380 -15.69 13.48 -16.45
N GLU A 381 -15.73 14.06 -17.65
CA GLU A 381 -14.93 13.59 -18.77
C GLU A 381 -13.46 13.97 -18.60
N ASN A 382 -12.58 13.38 -19.43
CA ASN A 382 -11.15 13.70 -19.48
C ASN A 382 -10.41 13.60 -18.12
N THR A 383 -10.91 12.76 -17.21
CA THR A 383 -10.36 12.60 -15.86
C THR A 383 -9.92 11.16 -15.64
N LEU A 384 -8.67 10.98 -15.18
CA LEU A 384 -8.10 9.68 -14.86
C LEU A 384 -8.65 9.11 -13.55
N GLY A 385 -8.78 9.97 -12.55
CA GLY A 385 -9.17 9.63 -11.19
C GLY A 385 -9.25 10.90 -10.34
N TYR A 386 -9.52 10.73 -9.06
CA TYR A 386 -9.75 11.80 -8.10
C TYR A 386 -8.93 11.53 -6.85
N ASN A 387 -8.36 12.60 -6.30
CA ASN A 387 -7.69 12.56 -5.01
C ASN A 387 -8.55 13.30 -3.99
N ILE A 388 -9.16 12.57 -3.06
CA ILE A 388 -9.98 13.16 -2.00
C ILE A 388 -9.04 13.65 -0.91
N LEU A 389 -8.90 14.97 -0.79
CA LEU A 389 -8.08 15.59 0.25
C LEU A 389 -8.95 15.99 1.44
N PHE A 390 -8.50 15.68 2.66
CA PHE A 390 -9.21 16.01 3.89
C PHE A 390 -8.23 16.26 5.05
N GLY A 391 -8.74 16.87 6.12
CA GLY A 391 -7.95 17.20 7.30
C GLY A 391 -8.72 18.10 8.26
N SER A 392 -8.01 18.64 9.25
CA SER A 392 -8.62 19.37 10.37
C SER A 392 -9.00 20.82 10.06
N ALA A 393 -8.38 21.42 9.02
CA ALA A 393 -8.60 22.80 8.59
C ALA A 393 -8.38 22.95 7.07
N PRO A 394 -8.89 24.02 6.42
CA PRO A 394 -8.73 24.25 4.99
C PRO A 394 -7.27 24.28 4.48
N ASP A 395 -6.34 24.69 5.33
CA ASP A 395 -4.89 24.76 5.08
C ASP A 395 -4.12 23.52 5.60
N LYS A 396 -4.81 22.57 6.24
CA LYS A 396 -4.23 21.35 6.83
C LYS A 396 -4.82 20.09 6.22
N LEU A 397 -4.87 20.03 4.89
CA LEU A 397 -5.36 18.88 4.12
C LEU A 397 -4.24 17.86 3.88
N TYR A 398 -3.86 17.18 4.96
CA TYR A 398 -2.72 16.25 4.97
C TYR A 398 -3.09 14.83 4.53
N HIS A 399 -4.37 14.47 4.55
CA HIS A 399 -4.82 13.13 4.19
C HIS A 399 -5.32 13.06 2.75
N SER A 400 -5.19 11.88 2.15
CA SER A 400 -5.56 11.62 0.76
C SER A 400 -6.22 10.26 0.59
N TYR A 401 -7.21 10.17 -0.28
CA TYR A 401 -7.74 8.91 -0.80
C TYR A 401 -7.81 8.98 -2.33
N MET A 402 -6.94 8.23 -3.03
CA MET A 402 -6.96 8.09 -4.48
C MET A 402 -8.07 7.13 -4.93
N VAL A 403 -8.93 7.58 -5.84
CA VAL A 403 -9.99 6.76 -6.45
C VAL A 403 -10.01 6.94 -7.97
N PHE A 404 -10.13 5.85 -8.74
CA PHE A 404 -10.14 5.89 -10.21
C PHE A 404 -11.54 5.97 -10.82
N SER A 405 -12.58 6.02 -9.98
CA SER A 405 -13.97 6.16 -10.40
C SER A 405 -14.68 7.23 -9.59
N ALA A 406 -15.63 7.90 -10.23
CA ALA A 406 -16.58 8.76 -9.54
C ALA A 406 -17.63 7.92 -8.84
N GLY A 407 -18.28 8.48 -7.83
CA GLY A 407 -19.27 7.79 -7.01
C GLY A 407 -19.19 8.22 -5.56
N GLU A 408 -19.83 7.43 -4.69
CA GLU A 408 -19.80 7.61 -3.25
C GLU A 408 -18.60 6.89 -2.64
N LYS A 409 -17.94 7.56 -1.70
CA LYS A 409 -16.85 7.00 -0.91
C LYS A 409 -17.03 7.36 0.56
N ARG A 410 -16.97 6.34 1.42
CA ARG A 410 -16.91 6.52 2.87
C ARG A 410 -15.47 6.74 3.30
N ILE A 411 -15.25 7.75 4.13
CA ILE A 411 -14.00 8.00 4.85
C ILE A 411 -14.27 7.72 6.32
N GLY A 412 -13.74 6.60 6.82
CA GLY A 412 -13.97 6.13 8.19
C GLY A 412 -12.85 6.44 9.18
N ALA A 413 -11.96 7.36 8.83
CA ALA A 413 -10.71 7.65 9.54
C ALA A 413 -10.76 8.90 10.44
N LEU A 414 -11.96 9.44 10.72
CA LEU A 414 -12.11 10.72 11.44
C LEU A 414 -11.88 10.64 12.94
#